data_AF-A0A2M7L7R8-F1
#
_entry.id   AF-A0A2M7L7R8-F1
#
_cell.length_a   1.000
_cell.length_b   1.000
_cell.length_c   1.000
_cell.angle_alpha   90.00
_cell.angle_beta   90.00
_cell.angle_gamma   90.00
#
_symmetry.space_group_name_H-M   'P 1'
#
loop_
_entity.id
_entity.type
_entity.pdbx_description
1 polymer ?
#
loop_
_entity_poly.entity_id
_entity_poly.type
_entity_poly.pdbx_seq_one_letter_code
_entity_poly.pdbx_strand_id
1 'polypeptide(L)'
;MIMLRIAALLAAAVITACAVGPDFKSPDAPAKLAHYTATPLAIEQPDAPGGQTVLTTSEMPARWWSLFGSQPLDSLIERALVNSLSVAAAKARLLQVQENLNAQVGSVLYPSVDGKLSTSRNQGNRIKTVTFPLAVFPNNHYPIQL
;
A
#
# COMPACT_ATOMS: atom_id res chain seq x y z
N MET A 1 36.97 25.42 28.82
CA MET A 1 37.32 24.34 27.85
C MET A 1 36.54 23.04 28.08
N ILE A 2 36.37 22.57 29.32
CA ILE A 2 35.68 21.29 29.60
C ILE A 2 34.21 21.26 29.13
N MET A 3 33.43 22.32 29.37
CA MET A 3 32.02 22.40 28.95
C MET A 3 31.84 22.38 27.43
N LEU A 4 32.78 22.95 26.67
CA LEU A 4 32.72 22.98 25.21
C LEU A 4 32.93 21.59 24.60
N ARG A 5 33.80 20.77 25.23
CA ARG A 5 34.03 19.37 24.83
C ARG A 5 32.82 18.47 25.13
N ILE A 6 32.17 18.70 26.26
CA ILE A 6 30.95 17.96 26.65
C ILE A 6 29.79 18.29 25.70
N ALA A 7 29.61 19.57 25.36
CA ALA A 7 28.59 19.99 24.40
C ALA A 7 28.82 19.40 22.99
N ALA A 8 30.08 19.35 22.54
CA ALA A 8 30.44 18.74 21.26
C ALA A 8 30.19 17.22 21.24
N LEU A 9 30.48 16.51 22.33
CA LEU A 9 30.21 15.07 22.48
C LEU A 9 28.71 14.75 22.49
N LEU A 10 27.90 15.57 23.18
CA LEU A 10 26.44 15.43 23.20
C LEU A 10 25.83 15.69 21.82
N ALA A 11 26.30 16.72 21.10
CA ALA A 11 25.86 17.00 19.73
C ALA A 11 26.19 15.84 18.78
N ALA A 12 27.39 15.26 18.88
CA ALA A 12 27.79 14.11 18.07
C ALA A 12 26.91 12.86 18.33
N ALA A 13 26.49 12.65 19.57
CA ALA A 13 25.65 11.52 19.96
C ALA A 13 24.18 11.64 19.47
N VAL A 14 23.66 12.86 19.34
CA VAL A 14 22.29 13.09 18.85
C VAL A 14 22.19 12.88 17.33
N ILE A 15 23.25 13.15 16.58
CA ILE A 15 23.26 13.04 15.11
C ILE A 15 23.27 11.57 14.65
N THR A 16 23.82 10.64 15.44
CA THR A 16 23.87 9.20 15.10
C THR A 16 22.58 8.45 15.41
N ALA A 17 21.60 9.07 16.08
CA ALA A 17 20.36 8.43 16.49
C ALA A 17 19.18 8.65 15.53
N CYS A 18 19.35 9.38 14.42
CA CYS A 18 18.23 9.94 13.67
C CYS A 18 17.65 9.06 12.54
N ALA A 19 18.24 7.91 12.21
CA ALA A 19 17.72 7.10 11.09
C ALA A 19 17.97 5.61 11.28
N VAL A 20 17.04 4.92 11.94
CA VAL A 20 17.04 3.45 11.98
C VAL A 20 15.61 2.92 11.97
N GLY A 21 15.03 2.80 10.76
CA GLY A 21 13.97 1.81 10.57
C GLY A 21 14.58 0.42 10.77
N PRO A 22 13.87 -0.54 11.38
CA PRO A 22 14.41 -1.89 11.60
C PRO A 22 14.82 -2.51 10.25
N ASP A 23 15.92 -3.26 10.23
CA ASP A 23 16.33 -4.02 9.05
C ASP A 23 15.23 -5.00 8.65
N PHE A 24 14.47 -4.65 7.61
CA PHE A 24 13.40 -5.51 7.10
C PHE A 24 14.02 -6.71 6.39
N LYS A 25 13.99 -7.87 7.04
CA LYS A 25 14.35 -9.15 6.45
C LYS A 25 13.09 -9.88 6.02
N SER A 26 13.10 -10.42 4.80
CA SER A 26 12.03 -11.34 4.40
C SER A 26 12.05 -12.54 5.35
N PRO A 27 10.91 -12.94 5.92
CA PRO A 27 10.86 -14.11 6.77
C PRO A 27 11.24 -15.34 5.95
N ASP A 28 12.00 -16.27 6.55
CA ASP A 28 12.34 -17.52 5.90
C ASP A 28 11.05 -18.25 5.51
N ALA A 29 11.01 -18.70 4.25
CA ALA A 29 9.92 -19.55 3.81
C ALA A 29 9.86 -20.81 4.70
N PRO A 30 8.66 -21.31 5.06
CA PRO A 30 8.55 -22.50 5.89
C PRO A 30 9.25 -23.68 5.20
N ALA A 31 10.39 -24.12 5.75
CA ALA A 31 11.33 -25.08 5.16
C ALA A 31 10.77 -26.50 4.91
N LYS A 32 9.47 -26.74 5.14
CA LYS A 32 8.85 -28.08 5.14
C LYS A 32 7.60 -28.21 4.28
N LEU A 33 7.23 -27.21 3.50
CA LEU A 33 6.05 -27.32 2.62
C LEU A 33 6.51 -27.47 1.17
N ALA A 34 6.92 -28.68 0.79
CA ALA A 34 7.10 -29.03 -0.61
C ALA A 34 5.76 -28.97 -1.37
N HIS A 35 4.65 -29.21 -0.66
CA HIS A 35 3.29 -29.17 -1.18
C HIS A 35 2.34 -28.62 -0.09
N TYR A 36 1.26 -27.99 -0.52
CA TYR A 36 0.19 -27.51 0.38
C TYR A 36 -0.93 -28.54 0.57
N THR A 37 -0.75 -29.77 0.06
CA THR A 37 -1.73 -30.86 0.17
C THR A 37 -1.29 -31.93 1.17
N ALA A 38 -2.25 -32.51 1.87
CA ALA A 38 -2.02 -33.57 2.86
C ALA A 38 -1.44 -34.86 2.22
N THR A 39 -1.81 -35.13 0.98
CA THR A 39 -1.26 -36.19 0.14
C THR A 39 -0.64 -35.58 -1.11
N PRO A 40 0.48 -36.13 -1.62
CA PRO A 40 1.00 -35.73 -2.92
C PRO A 40 -0.08 -35.90 -3.99
N LEU A 41 -0.43 -34.80 -4.67
CA LEU A 41 -1.35 -34.86 -5.81
C LEU A 41 -0.72 -35.76 -6.88
N ALA A 42 -1.44 -36.79 -7.33
CA ALA A 42 -1.06 -37.53 -8.52
C ALA A 42 -1.17 -36.55 -9.70
N ILE A 43 -0.01 -36.09 -10.19
CA ILE A 43 0.12 -35.01 -11.19
C ILE A 43 -0.48 -35.45 -12.55
N GLU A 44 -0.69 -36.74 -12.73
CA GLU A 44 -1.26 -37.35 -13.93
C GLU A 44 -2.28 -38.43 -13.54
N GLN A 45 -3.57 -38.16 -13.73
CA GLN A 45 -4.60 -39.20 -13.89
C GLN A 45 -5.29 -39.01 -15.25
N PRO A 46 -4.66 -39.43 -16.35
CA PRO A 46 -5.24 -39.31 -17.69
C PRO A 46 -6.51 -40.16 -17.86
N ASP A 47 -6.59 -41.28 -17.12
CA ASP A 47 -7.63 -42.31 -17.27
C ASP A 47 -8.84 -42.14 -16.33
N ALA A 48 -8.88 -41.07 -15.53
CA ALA A 48 -10.06 -40.76 -14.73
C ALA A 48 -11.10 -40.01 -15.59
N PRO A 49 -12.39 -40.37 -15.55
CA PRO A 49 -13.43 -39.54 -16.18
C PRO A 49 -13.43 -38.15 -15.53
N GLY A 50 -12.96 -37.14 -16.27
CA GLY A 50 -12.72 -35.79 -15.76
C GLY A 50 -11.28 -35.50 -15.31
N GLY A 51 -10.30 -36.30 -15.73
CA GLY A 51 -8.88 -36.14 -15.41
C GLY A 51 -8.37 -34.74 -15.72
N GLN A 52 -7.84 -34.06 -14.70
CA GLN A 52 -7.21 -32.74 -14.81
C GLN A 52 -5.69 -32.88 -14.82
N THR A 53 -5.03 -32.31 -15.83
CA THR A 53 -3.56 -32.27 -15.90
C THR A 53 -3.05 -31.11 -15.05
N VAL A 54 -2.25 -31.41 -14.02
CA VAL A 54 -1.67 -30.38 -13.15
C VAL A 54 -0.32 -29.96 -13.73
N LEU A 55 -0.27 -28.77 -14.31
CA LEU A 55 0.98 -28.19 -14.83
C LEU A 55 1.83 -27.67 -13.66
N THR A 56 2.96 -28.32 -13.40
CA THR A 56 3.92 -27.87 -12.40
C THR A 56 4.93 -26.94 -13.09
N THR A 57 4.52 -25.71 -13.39
CA THR A 57 5.41 -24.69 -13.98
C THR A 57 6.00 -23.83 -12.87
N SER A 58 7.31 -23.53 -12.94
CA SER A 58 7.95 -22.60 -12.00
C SER A 58 7.55 -21.14 -12.25
N GLU A 59 7.03 -20.84 -13.44
CA GLU A 59 6.57 -19.49 -13.81
C GLU A 59 5.15 -19.56 -14.37
N MET A 60 4.20 -18.96 -13.64
CA MET A 60 2.83 -18.80 -14.09
C MET A 60 2.80 -17.68 -15.16
N PRO A 61 2.29 -17.94 -16.38
CA PRO A 61 2.21 -16.90 -17.39
C PRO A 61 1.24 -15.80 -16.97
N ALA A 62 1.54 -14.55 -17.34
CA ALA A 62 0.67 -13.40 -17.07
C ALA A 62 -0.76 -13.61 -17.62
N ARG A 63 -0.86 -14.27 -18.77
CA ARG A 63 -2.11 -14.73 -19.38
C ARG A 63 -2.44 -16.17 -18.98
N TRP A 64 -2.55 -16.44 -17.68
CA TRP A 64 -2.80 -17.79 -17.15
C TRP A 64 -4.05 -18.47 -17.75
N TRP A 65 -5.05 -17.70 -18.17
CA TRP A 65 -6.28 -18.23 -18.74
C TRP A 65 -6.13 -18.86 -20.14
N SER A 66 -5.07 -18.54 -20.90
CA SER A 66 -4.85 -19.19 -22.20
C SER A 66 -4.54 -20.68 -22.08
N LEU A 67 -4.18 -21.15 -20.87
CA LEU A 67 -3.96 -22.56 -20.58
C LEU A 67 -5.25 -23.39 -20.69
N PHE A 68 -6.43 -22.77 -20.67
CA PHE A 68 -7.70 -23.47 -20.90
C PHE A 68 -7.95 -23.83 -22.37
N GLY A 69 -7.20 -23.25 -23.31
CA GLY A 69 -7.32 -23.54 -24.74
C GLY A 69 -8.64 -23.10 -25.40
N SER A 70 -9.38 -22.17 -24.78
CA SER A 70 -10.67 -21.69 -25.28
C SER A 70 -10.59 -20.25 -25.78
N GLN A 71 -10.52 -20.08 -27.10
CA GLN A 71 -10.54 -18.75 -27.74
C GLN A 71 -11.72 -17.86 -27.31
N PRO A 72 -12.98 -18.35 -27.21
CA PRO A 72 -14.07 -17.49 -26.77
C PRO A 72 -13.88 -17.02 -25.32
N LEU A 73 -13.34 -17.87 -24.43
CA LEU A 73 -13.04 -17.50 -23.04
C LEU A 73 -11.95 -16.43 -22.97
N ASP A 74 -10.87 -16.60 -23.73
CA ASP A 74 -9.77 -15.65 -23.79
C ASP A 74 -10.26 -14.26 -24.19
N SER A 75 -11.13 -14.18 -25.22
CA SER A 75 -11.71 -12.92 -25.69
C SER A 75 -12.62 -12.24 -24.65
N LEU A 76 -13.29 -13.03 -23.81
CA LEU A 76 -14.19 -12.52 -22.77
C LEU A 76 -13.38 -11.96 -21.60
N ILE A 77 -12.34 -12.67 -21.17
CA ILE A 77 -11.46 -12.24 -20.08
C ILE A 77 -10.71 -10.96 -20.47
N GLU A 78 -10.18 -10.88 -21.70
CA GLU A 78 -9.51 -9.67 -22.17
C GLU A 78 -10.44 -8.46 -22.18
N ARG A 79 -11.67 -8.62 -22.71
CA ARG A 79 -12.66 -7.55 -22.70
C ARG A 79 -13.05 -7.14 -21.28
N ALA A 80 -13.18 -8.11 -20.36
CA ALA A 80 -13.50 -7.84 -18.97
C ALA A 80 -12.37 -7.07 -18.27
N LEU A 81 -11.11 -7.46 -18.46
CA LEU A 81 -9.95 -6.79 -17.86
C LEU A 81 -9.79 -5.35 -18.38
N VAL A 82 -9.98 -5.12 -19.68
CA VAL A 82 -9.86 -3.78 -20.28
C VAL A 82 -10.96 -2.84 -19.80
N ASN A 83 -12.18 -3.34 -19.57
CA ASN A 83 -13.34 -2.53 -19.20
C ASN A 83 -13.68 -2.60 -17.70
N SER A 84 -12.80 -3.15 -16.86
CA SER A 84 -13.06 -3.30 -15.43
C SER A 84 -12.75 -2.02 -14.64
N LEU A 85 -13.80 -1.44 -14.05
CA LEU A 85 -13.71 -0.32 -13.11
C LEU A 85 -12.91 -0.68 -11.85
N SER A 86 -12.98 -1.93 -11.37
CA SER A 86 -12.25 -2.35 -10.17
C SER A 86 -10.74 -2.43 -10.41
N VAL A 87 -10.30 -2.88 -11.59
CA VAL A 87 -8.88 -2.88 -11.98
C VAL A 87 -8.36 -1.46 -12.14
N ALA A 88 -9.16 -0.57 -12.74
CA ALA A 88 -8.82 0.85 -12.83
C ALA A 88 -8.69 1.51 -11.44
N ALA A 89 -9.61 1.21 -10.52
CA ALA A 89 -9.56 1.70 -9.14
C ALA A 89 -8.33 1.18 -8.38
N ALA A 90 -7.99 -0.10 -8.54
CA ALA A 90 -6.79 -0.69 -7.93
C ALA A 90 -5.51 0.01 -8.43
N LYS A 91 -5.40 0.28 -9.74
CA LYS A 91 -4.27 1.01 -10.31
C LYS A 91 -4.19 2.45 -9.79
N ALA A 92 -5.32 3.15 -9.72
CA ALA A 92 -5.38 4.51 -9.17
C ALA A 92 -4.93 4.54 -7.70
N ARG A 93 -5.30 3.52 -6.92
CA ARG A 93 -4.88 3.39 -5.52
C ARG A 93 -3.37 3.21 -5.37
N LEU A 94 -2.73 2.44 -6.26
CA LEU A 94 -1.26 2.31 -6.26
C LEU A 94 -0.58 3.65 -6.54
N LEU A 95 -1.08 4.41 -7.52
CA LEU A 95 -0.56 5.75 -7.82
C LEU A 95 -0.75 6.70 -6.64
N GLN A 96 -1.92 6.69 -6.00
CA GLN A 96 -2.19 7.51 -4.82
C GLN A 96 -1.20 7.21 -3.69
N VAL A 97 -0.92 5.94 -3.41
CA VAL A 97 0.04 5.54 -2.38
C VAL A 97 1.45 5.99 -2.74
N GLN A 98 1.84 5.88 -4.01
CA GLN A 98 3.15 6.31 -4.48
C GLN A 98 3.35 7.82 -4.35
N GLU A 99 2.36 8.63 -4.72
CA GLU A 99 2.45 10.08 -4.56
C GLU A 99 2.38 10.52 -3.09
N ASN A 100 1.62 9.79 -2.27
CA ASN A 100 1.61 10.03 -0.83
C ASN A 100 2.99 9.74 -0.22
N LEU A 101 3.66 8.67 -0.64
CA LEU A 101 5.04 8.39 -0.25
C LEU A 101 6.00 9.49 -0.73
N ASN A 102 5.88 9.94 -1.98
CA ASN A 102 6.72 11.01 -2.52
C ASN A 102 6.55 12.33 -1.73
N ALA A 103 5.32 12.69 -1.38
CA ALA A 103 5.04 13.88 -0.57
C ALA A 103 5.66 13.80 0.83
N GLN A 104 5.53 12.64 1.49
CA GLN A 104 6.12 12.39 2.81
C GLN A 104 7.65 12.42 2.74
N VAL A 105 8.26 11.68 1.82
CA VAL A 105 9.71 11.61 1.66
C VAL A 105 10.29 12.98 1.28
N GLY A 106 9.63 13.72 0.39
CA GLY A 106 10.04 15.08 0.01
C GLY A 106 10.06 16.04 1.20
N SER A 107 9.07 15.96 2.10
CA SER A 107 9.04 16.78 3.32
C SER A 107 10.10 16.41 4.35
N VAL A 108 10.58 15.16 4.35
CA VAL A 108 11.61 14.68 5.29
C VAL A 108 13.02 14.97 4.75
N LEU A 109 13.23 14.92 3.43
CA LEU A 109 14.53 15.10 2.81
C LEU A 109 14.89 16.56 2.52
N TYR A 110 13.90 17.44 2.31
CA TYR A 110 14.13 18.84 1.95
C TYR A 110 13.51 19.81 2.97
N PRO A 111 14.18 20.93 3.28
CA PRO A 111 13.59 21.96 4.12
C PRO A 111 12.40 22.62 3.42
N SER A 112 11.24 22.67 4.07
CA SER A 112 10.07 23.39 3.56
C SER A 112 10.23 24.89 3.77
N VAL A 113 9.96 25.68 2.74
CA VAL A 113 9.93 27.15 2.82
C VAL A 113 8.52 27.61 2.52
N ASP A 114 7.81 28.05 3.57
CA ASP A 114 6.43 28.53 3.48
C ASP A 114 6.36 30.00 3.91
N GLY A 115 5.68 30.83 3.11
CA GLY A 115 5.38 32.21 3.45
C GLY A 115 3.97 32.32 4.04
N LYS A 116 3.85 32.75 5.30
CA LYS A 116 2.54 32.99 5.95
C LYS A 116 2.34 34.48 6.18
N LEU A 117 1.36 35.07 5.52
CA LEU A 117 0.90 36.44 5.77
C LEU A 117 -0.49 36.38 6.41
N SER A 118 -0.58 36.74 7.68
CA SER A 118 -1.86 36.78 8.41
C SER A 118 -2.16 38.19 8.92
N THR A 119 -3.36 38.68 8.64
CA THR A 119 -3.88 39.94 9.19
C THR A 119 -5.05 39.60 10.10
N SER A 120 -4.86 39.64 11.41
CA SER A 120 -5.94 39.38 12.37
C SER A 120 -6.47 40.70 12.90
N ARG A 121 -7.73 41.02 12.58
CA ARG A 121 -8.46 42.15 13.14
C ARG A 121 -9.56 41.63 14.04
N ASN A 122 -9.26 41.47 15.33
CA ASN A 122 -10.27 41.13 16.34
C ASN A 122 -11.11 42.37 16.65
N GLN A 123 -12.29 42.48 16.05
CA GLN A 123 -13.30 43.44 16.47
C GLN A 123 -14.20 42.74 17.49
N GLY A 124 -14.06 43.11 18.77
CA GLY A 124 -14.87 42.59 19.85
C GLY A 124 -16.32 43.06 19.74
N ASN A 125 -17.08 42.45 18.83
CA ASN A 125 -18.52 42.64 18.78
C ASN A 125 -19.18 41.62 19.71
N ARG A 126 -19.79 42.10 20.80
CA ARG A 126 -20.54 41.27 21.75
C ARG A 126 -21.92 40.94 21.17
N ILE A 127 -21.98 40.24 20.04
CA ILE A 127 -23.22 39.57 19.66
C ILE A 127 -23.22 38.21 20.33
N LYS A 128 -24.16 38.01 21.25
CA LYS A 128 -24.50 36.69 21.74
C LYS A 128 -25.20 35.94 20.61
N THR A 129 -24.43 35.24 19.78
CA THR A 129 -24.99 34.29 18.81
C THR A 129 -25.63 33.15 19.59
N VAL A 130 -26.95 32.98 19.42
CA VAL A 130 -27.65 31.78 19.89
C VAL A 130 -27.21 30.64 18.97
N THR A 131 -26.30 29.80 19.47
CA THR A 131 -25.87 28.58 18.78
C THR A 131 -26.95 27.52 18.95
N PHE A 132 -27.66 27.19 17.87
CA PHE A 132 -28.38 25.93 17.76
C PHE A 132 -27.36 24.83 17.39
N PRO A 133 -27.31 23.70 18.10
CA PRO A 133 -26.39 22.62 17.75
C PRO A 133 -26.88 21.92 16.49
N LEU A 134 -26.28 22.24 15.35
CA LEU A 134 -26.26 21.30 14.23
C LEU A 134 -25.26 20.21 14.61
N ALA A 135 -25.76 18.99 14.79
CA ALA A 135 -24.93 17.82 14.91
C ALA A 135 -24.04 17.74 13.66
N VAL A 136 -22.75 18.02 13.83
CA VAL A 136 -21.73 17.69 12.84
C VAL A 136 -21.58 16.18 12.90
N PHE A 137 -22.08 15.49 11.88
CA PHE A 137 -21.76 14.09 11.67
C PHE A 137 -20.23 13.98 11.44
N PRO A 138 -19.51 13.17 12.22
CA PRO A 138 -18.10 12.93 11.94
C PRO A 138 -17.99 12.29 10.56
N ASN A 139 -17.19 12.92 9.70
CA ASN A 139 -16.80 12.39 8.40
C ASN A 139 -15.88 11.18 8.63
N ASN A 140 -16.47 10.04 8.98
CA ASN A 140 -15.80 8.75 8.98
C ASN A 140 -15.63 8.33 7.52
N HIS A 141 -14.45 8.58 6.96
CA HIS A 141 -13.96 7.85 5.81
C HIS A 141 -13.73 6.39 6.23
N TYR A 142 -14.70 5.52 5.93
CA TYR A 142 -14.45 4.09 5.83
C TYR A 142 -13.85 3.82 4.44
N PRO A 143 -12.76 3.04 4.32
CA PRO A 143 -12.28 2.61 3.02
C PRO A 143 -13.34 1.68 2.38
N ILE A 144 -13.80 2.03 1.17
CA ILE A 144 -14.63 1.15 0.35
C ILE A 144 -13.78 -0.06 -0.03
N GLN A 145 -14.17 -1.22 0.48
CA GLN A 145 -13.84 -2.53 -0.05
C GLN A 145 -14.97 -2.91 -1.01
N LEU A 146 -14.76 -2.72 -2.31
CA LEU A 146 -15.43 -3.41 -3.43
C LEU A 146 -14.61 -3.18 -4.70
#